data_AF-A0AAN4QZC3-F1
#
_entry.id   AF-A0AAN4QZC3-F1
#
_cell.length_a   1.000
_cell.length_b   1.000
_cell.length_c   1.000
_cell.angle_alpha   90.00
_cell.angle_beta   90.00
_cell.angle_gamma   90.00
#
_symmetry.space_group_name_H-M   'P 1'
#
loop_
_entity.id
_entity.type
_entity.pdbx_description
1 polymer ?
#
loop_
_entity_poly.entity_id
_entity_poly.type
_entity_poly.pdbx_seq_one_letter_code
_entity_poly.pdbx_strand_id
1 'polypeptide(L)'
;MTDETSIDVSKKSVADLLGSGSKSRFLIPEYQRPYAWGADQINTLFDDLTEYVKADLDSEYFLGCVVTYRNGKEQEVIDGQQRLTTLFLLLRALYKKLEGMSDQKPAPI
;
A
#
# COMPACT_ATOMS: atom_id res chain seq x y z
N MET A 1 -10.10 8.22 33.02
CA MET A 1 -10.09 9.19 31.91
C MET A 1 -8.85 8.85 31.10
N THR A 2 -8.98 7.94 30.14
CA THR A 2 -7.86 7.50 29.30
C THR A 2 -7.69 8.52 28.19
N ASP A 3 -6.48 9.06 28.03
CA ASP A 3 -6.14 9.96 26.93
C ASP A 3 -6.45 9.29 25.59
N GLU A 4 -7.56 9.64 24.96
CA GLU A 4 -8.02 9.07 23.67
C GLU A 4 -7.23 9.62 22.45
N THR A 5 -6.10 10.31 22.69
CA THR A 5 -5.32 11.00 21.68
C THR A 5 -3.82 10.70 21.79
N SER A 6 -3.46 9.44 22.06
CA SER A 6 -2.06 9.03 21.95
C SER A 6 -1.66 8.83 20.48
N ILE A 7 -0.61 9.54 20.05
CA ILE A 7 -0.03 9.36 18.73
C ILE A 7 1.01 8.24 18.81
N ASP A 8 0.79 7.16 18.06
CA ASP A 8 1.78 6.10 17.84
C ASP A 8 2.46 6.32 16.48
N VAL A 9 3.80 6.36 16.48
CA VAL A 9 4.60 6.45 15.26
C VAL A 9 5.48 5.21 15.18
N SER A 10 5.27 4.41 14.14
CA SER A 10 6.03 3.19 13.92
C SER A 10 6.40 3.03 12.44
N LYS A 11 7.64 2.62 12.18
CA LYS A 11 8.10 2.23 10.85
C LYS A 11 7.59 0.82 10.56
N LYS A 12 6.96 0.63 9.40
CA LYS A 12 6.42 -0.66 8.96
C LYS A 12 6.81 -0.93 7.52
N SER A 13 7.11 -2.18 7.21
CA SER A 13 7.19 -2.62 5.81
C SER A 13 5.81 -2.54 5.16
N VAL A 14 5.76 -2.54 3.83
CA VAL A 14 4.49 -2.62 3.10
C VAL A 14 3.74 -3.90 3.49
N ALA A 15 4.44 -5.02 3.64
CA ALA A 15 3.85 -6.28 4.06
C ALA A 15 3.20 -6.19 5.45
N ASP A 16 3.88 -5.59 6.42
CA ASP A 16 3.36 -5.45 7.79
C ASP A 16 2.16 -4.50 7.85
N LEU A 17 2.23 -3.38 7.13
CA LEU A 17 1.14 -2.40 7.06
C LEU A 17 -0.11 -3.06 6.47
N LEU A 18 0.01 -3.67 5.30
CA LEU A 18 -1.12 -4.28 4.60
C LEU A 18 -1.64 -5.52 5.33
N GLY A 19 -0.74 -6.34 5.91
CA GLY A 19 -1.11 -7.50 6.72
C GLY A 19 -1.90 -7.15 7.98
N SER A 20 -1.71 -5.93 8.52
CA SER A 20 -2.53 -5.44 9.64
C SER A 20 -4.01 -5.27 9.26
N GLY A 21 -4.31 -5.10 7.96
CA GLY A 21 -5.65 -5.03 7.39
C GLY A 21 -6.53 -6.25 7.70
N SER A 22 -5.91 -7.43 7.85
CA SER A 22 -6.61 -8.67 8.21
C SER A 22 -7.15 -8.66 9.64
N LYS A 23 -6.56 -7.86 10.55
CA LYS A 23 -6.99 -7.70 11.94
C LYS A 23 -7.85 -6.45 12.13
N SER A 24 -7.53 -5.38 11.41
CA SER A 24 -8.28 -4.13 11.44
C SER A 24 -8.39 -3.57 10.03
N ARG A 25 -9.60 -3.51 9.48
CA ARG A 25 -9.83 -3.15 8.08
C ARG A 25 -9.49 -1.69 7.85
N PHE A 26 -8.84 -1.37 6.73
CA PHE A 26 -8.71 0.01 6.29
C PHE A 26 -10.07 0.55 5.88
N LEU A 27 -10.40 1.75 6.36
CA LEU A 27 -11.60 2.49 6.00
C LEU A 27 -11.16 3.82 5.40
N ILE A 28 -11.70 4.20 4.24
CA ILE A 28 -11.58 5.55 3.70
C ILE A 28 -12.82 6.32 4.14
N PRO A 29 -12.70 7.32 5.03
CA PRO A 29 -13.84 8.08 5.52
C PRO A 29 -14.50 8.93 4.42
N GLU A 30 -15.78 9.25 4.55
CA GLU A 30 -16.55 10.01 3.55
C GLU A 30 -16.01 11.43 3.30
N TYR A 31 -15.34 12.02 4.30
CA TYR A 31 -14.72 13.34 4.17
C TYR A 31 -13.41 13.34 3.36
N GLN A 32 -12.88 12.18 2.99
CA GLN A 32 -11.70 12.08 2.15
C GLN A 32 -12.03 12.41 0.70
N ARG A 33 -11.09 13.06 0.02
CA ARG A 33 -11.22 13.32 -1.42
C ARG A 33 -11.20 12.01 -2.22
N PRO A 34 -11.92 11.93 -3.35
CA PRO A 34 -11.82 10.80 -4.26
C PRO A 34 -10.40 10.56 -4.77
N TYR A 35 -10.16 9.36 -5.31
CA TYR A 35 -8.92 9.06 -6.00
C TYR A 35 -8.70 10.01 -7.18
N ALA A 36 -7.55 10.68 -7.20
CA ALA A 36 -7.25 11.78 -8.13
C ALA A 36 -5.80 11.76 -8.64
N TRP A 37 -5.00 10.74 -8.28
CA TRP A 37 -3.70 10.55 -8.91
C TRP A 37 -3.89 10.16 -10.38
N GLY A 38 -3.31 10.95 -11.26
CA GLY A 38 -3.20 10.69 -12.68
C GLY A 38 -1.89 9.98 -13.03
N ALA A 39 -1.62 9.88 -14.34
CA ALA A 39 -0.46 9.15 -14.86
C ALA A 39 0.86 9.64 -14.26
N ASP A 40 1.04 10.96 -14.12
CA ASP A 40 2.31 11.52 -13.62
C ASP A 40 2.65 11.03 -12.22
N GLN A 41 1.72 11.11 -11.27
CA GLN A 41 1.98 10.64 -9.90
C GLN A 41 2.16 9.13 -9.82
N ILE A 42 1.41 8.37 -10.64
CA ILE A 42 1.52 6.91 -10.70
C ILE A 42 2.89 6.51 -11.26
N ASN A 43 3.34 7.17 -12.33
CA ASN A 43 4.64 6.91 -12.95
C ASN A 43 5.76 7.25 -11.98
N THR A 44 5.71 8.39 -11.29
CA THR A 44 6.71 8.72 -10.26
C THR A 44 6.81 7.63 -9.20
N LEU A 45 5.69 7.17 -8.63
CA LEU A 45 5.72 6.08 -7.65
C LEU A 45 6.31 4.79 -8.25
N PHE A 46 5.95 4.47 -9.49
CA PHE A 46 6.41 3.25 -10.14
C PHE A 46 7.91 3.30 -10.49
N ASP A 47 8.39 4.44 -10.96
CA ASP A 47 9.79 4.67 -11.30
C ASP A 47 10.64 4.59 -10.02
N ASP A 48 10.24 5.26 -8.94
CA ASP A 48 10.91 5.19 -7.64
C ASP A 48 11.04 3.75 -7.13
N LEU A 49 9.95 2.96 -7.20
CA LEU A 49 9.95 1.55 -6.82
C LEU A 49 10.87 0.71 -7.73
N THR A 50 10.88 1.00 -9.02
CA THR A 50 11.70 0.28 -10.00
C THR A 50 13.19 0.60 -9.84
N GLU A 51 13.53 1.85 -9.57
CA GLU A 51 14.88 2.28 -9.26
C GLU A 51 15.38 1.63 -7.97
N TYR A 52 14.53 1.61 -6.93
CA TYR A 52 14.85 0.92 -5.68
C TYR A 52 15.15 -0.57 -5.89
N VAL A 53 14.33 -1.28 -6.67
CA VAL A 53 14.55 -2.71 -6.97
C VAL A 53 15.82 -2.96 -7.78
N LYS A 54 16.26 -2.00 -8.60
CA LYS A 54 17.50 -2.09 -9.37
C LYS A 54 18.74 -1.72 -8.55
N ALA A 55 18.58 -0.94 -7.49
CA ALA A 55 19.63 -0.60 -6.56
C ALA A 55 19.99 -1.80 -5.66
N ASP A 56 21.05 -1.65 -4.87
CA ASP A 56 21.53 -2.71 -3.98
C ASP A 56 20.44 -3.10 -2.95
N LEU A 57 20.25 -4.40 -2.73
CA LEU A 57 19.15 -4.97 -1.92
C LEU A 57 19.23 -4.62 -0.43
N ASP A 58 20.37 -4.10 0.02
CA ASP A 58 20.60 -3.66 1.41
C ASP A 58 20.10 -2.23 1.67
N SER A 59 19.61 -1.52 0.64
CA SER A 59 19.02 -0.19 0.82
C SER A 59 17.55 -0.27 1.27
N GLU A 60 17.08 0.76 1.98
CA GLU A 60 15.66 0.91 2.33
C GLU A 60 15.09 2.13 1.61
N TYR A 61 13.94 1.96 0.95
CA TYR A 61 13.21 3.08 0.35
C TYR A 61 12.04 3.52 1.23
N PHE A 62 11.97 4.82 1.50
CA PHE A 62 10.90 5.41 2.30
C PHE A 62 9.72 5.83 1.43
N LEU A 63 8.65 5.03 1.44
CA LEU A 63 7.41 5.30 0.69
C LEU A 63 6.58 6.48 1.25
N GLY A 64 6.99 7.10 2.35
CA GLY A 64 6.25 8.18 3.00
C GLY A 64 5.28 7.71 4.10
N CYS A 65 4.80 8.66 4.90
CA CYS A 65 3.95 8.41 6.06
C CYS A 65 2.49 8.12 5.68
N VAL A 66 1.87 7.13 6.32
CA VAL A 66 0.42 6.90 6.28
C VAL A 66 -0.13 7.24 7.66
N VAL A 67 -1.13 8.12 7.73
CA VAL A 67 -1.76 8.52 9.00
C VAL A 67 -3.10 7.82 9.09
N THR A 68 -3.30 7.08 10.18
CA THR A 68 -4.57 6.39 10.44
C THR A 68 -5.11 6.72 11.82
N TYR A 69 -6.42 6.65 11.96
CA TYR A 69 -7.12 6.68 13.23
C TYR A 69 -7.76 5.32 13.49
N ARG A 70 -7.52 4.77 14.68
CA ARG A 70 -8.06 3.46 15.06
C ARG A 70 -9.43 3.67 15.70
N ASN A 71 -10.46 3.21 15.00
CA ASN A 71 -11.83 3.23 15.47
C ASN A 71 -12.35 1.79 15.62
N GLY A 72 -12.21 1.22 16.82
CA GLY A 72 -12.54 -0.20 17.06
C GLY A 72 -11.73 -1.17 16.19
N LYS A 73 -12.41 -1.84 15.25
CA LYS A 73 -11.80 -2.79 14.29
C LYS A 73 -11.46 -2.15 12.94
N GLU A 74 -11.57 -0.84 12.82
CA GLU A 74 -11.31 -0.11 11.59
C GLU A 74 -10.11 0.82 11.77
N GLN A 75 -9.37 1.00 10.68
CA GLN A 75 -8.27 1.95 10.55
C GLN A 75 -8.70 2.99 9.52
N GLU A 76 -9.23 4.11 9.99
CA GLU A 76 -9.60 5.24 9.15
C GLU A 76 -8.35 5.89 8.59
N VAL A 77 -8.21 5.95 7.27
CA VAL A 77 -7.06 6.56 6.61
C VAL A 77 -7.29 8.07 6.53
N ILE A 78 -6.46 8.83 7.25
CA ILE A 78 -6.51 10.30 7.30
C ILE A 78 -5.57 10.90 6.26
N ASP A 79 -4.39 10.32 6.06
CA ASP A 79 -3.43 10.74 5.05
C ASP A 79 -2.69 9.55 4.43
N GLY A 80 -2.20 9.74 3.20
CA GLY A 80 -1.56 8.70 2.40
C GLY A 80 -2.54 7.85 1.58
N GLN A 81 -3.83 8.21 1.54
CA GLN A 81 -4.88 7.40 0.88
C GLN A 81 -4.63 7.11 -0.61
N GLN A 82 -4.13 8.09 -1.38
CA GLN A 82 -3.91 7.92 -2.82
C GLN A 82 -2.75 6.94 -3.08
N ARG A 83 -1.67 7.09 -2.31
CA ARG A 83 -0.51 6.20 -2.39
C ARG A 83 -0.89 4.79 -1.97
N LEU A 84 -1.60 4.64 -0.85
CA LEU A 84 -2.05 3.33 -0.37
C LEU A 84 -2.96 2.64 -1.41
N THR A 85 -3.92 3.38 -1.97
CA THR A 85 -4.79 2.87 -3.04
C THR A 85 -4.00 2.43 -4.26
N THR A 86 -3.02 3.23 -4.70
CA THR A 86 -2.17 2.92 -5.86
C THR A 86 -1.34 1.66 -5.61
N LEU A 87 -0.79 1.50 -4.40
CA LEU A 87 -0.06 0.28 -4.02
C LEU A 87 -0.97 -0.96 -4.06
N PHE A 88 -2.21 -0.87 -3.57
CA PHE A 88 -3.18 -1.97 -3.67
C PHE A 88 -3.51 -2.32 -5.14
N LEU A 89 -3.69 -1.32 -6.00
CA LEU A 89 -3.95 -1.53 -7.42
C LEU A 89 -2.74 -2.19 -8.12
N LEU A 90 -1.52 -1.74 -7.80
CA LEU A 90 -0.29 -2.33 -8.30
C LEU A 90 -0.17 -3.80 -7.88
N LEU A 91 -0.36 -4.11 -6.60
CA LEU A 91 -0.35 -5.49 -6.10
C LEU A 91 -1.40 -6.36 -6.78
N ARG A 92 -2.62 -5.82 -7.02
CA ARG A 92 -3.67 -6.53 -7.74
C ARG A 92 -3.29 -6.80 -9.20
N ALA A 93 -2.65 -5.84 -9.87
CA ALA A 93 -2.16 -6.01 -11.23
C ALA A 93 -1.07 -7.06 -11.33
N LEU A 94 -0.10 -7.04 -10.39
CA LEU A 94 0.95 -8.05 -10.28
C LEU A 94 0.37 -9.45 -10.03
N TYR A 95 -0.56 -9.57 -9.08
CA TYR A 95 -1.25 -10.83 -8.79
C TYR A 95 -1.94 -11.40 -10.04
N LYS A 96 -2.75 -10.57 -10.74
CA LYS A 96 -3.41 -10.97 -11.98
C LYS A 96 -2.42 -11.40 -13.07
N LYS A 97 -1.27 -10.71 -13.18
CA LYS A 97 -0.24 -11.05 -14.16
C LYS A 97 0.41 -12.40 -13.85
N LEU A 98 0.69 -12.67 -12.58
CA LEU A 98 1.27 -13.94 -12.13
C LEU A 98 0.29 -15.11 -12.31
N GLU A 99 -0.99 -14.92 -11.99
CA GLU A 99 -2.03 -15.95 -12.25
C GLU A 99 -2.10 -16.32 -13.74
N GLY A 100 -2.09 -15.32 -14.63
CA GLY A 100 -2.09 -15.57 -16.09
C GLY A 100 -0.80 -16.22 -16.61
N MET A 101 0.29 -16.20 -15.85
CA MET A 101 1.53 -16.92 -16.18
C MET A 101 1.47 -18.39 -15.74
N SER A 102 0.80 -18.70 -14.63
CA SER A 102 0.61 -20.08 -14.16
C SER A 102 -0.29 -20.95 -15.04
N ASP A 103 -1.11 -20.34 -15.91
CA ASP A 103 -1.96 -21.06 -16.86
C ASP A 103 -1.24 -21.49 -18.15
N GLN A 104 0.02 -21.08 -18.36
CA GLN A 104 0.85 -21.59 -19.46
C GLN A 104 1.60 -22.85 -19.02
N LYS A 105 0.91 -23.99 -19.03
CA LYS A 105 1.56 -25.30 -18.91
C LYS A 105 2.55 -25.47 -20.08
N PRO A 106 3.82 -25.84 -19.85
CA PRO A 106 4.75 -26.10 -20.95
C PRO A 106 4.18 -27.20 -21.86
N ALA A 107 4.27 -26.99 -23.17
CA ALA A 107 3.81 -27.94 -24.17
C ALA A 107 4.44 -29.32 -23.92
N PRO A 108 3.67 -30.42 -24.02
CA PRO A 108 4.23 -31.75 -23.86
C PRO A 108 5.29 -31.98 -24.95
N ILE A 109 6.46 -32.46 -24.51
CA ILE A 109 7.58 -32.90 -25.35
C ILE A 109 7.17 -34.20 -26.05
#